data_AF-A0AA43J749-F1
#
_entry.id   AF-A0AA43J749-F1
#
_cell.length_a   1.000
_cell.length_b   1.000
_cell.length_c   1.000
_cell.angle_alpha   90.00
_cell.angle_beta   90.00
_cell.angle_gamma   90.00
#
_symmetry.space_group_name_H-M   'P 1'
#
loop_
_entity.id
_entity.type
_entity.pdbx_description
1 polymer ?
#
loop_
_entity_poly.entity_id
_entity_poly.type
_entity_poly.pdbx_seq_one_letter_code
_entity_poly.pdbx_strand_id
1 'polypeptide(L)'
;MHAPWLTIHELAKALKVSTKTVRRAYLRGEIPVQRIFRFVRFDLEQVKEAMRRNGETYIEAGPRNGASRRAPGGASRRRDGQESPRIVKRGRKFQPRPRRSV
;
A
#
# COMPACT_ATOMS: atom_id res chain seq x y z
N MET A 1 29.70 -16.56 -0.11
CA MET A 1 29.31 -16.46 -1.53
C MET A 1 28.45 -15.22 -1.66
N HIS A 2 28.76 -14.27 -2.56
CA HIS A 2 27.96 -13.05 -2.70
C HIS A 2 26.60 -13.40 -3.30
N ALA A 3 25.53 -13.24 -2.52
CA ALA A 3 24.18 -13.42 -3.02
C ALA A 3 23.92 -12.36 -4.13
N PRO A 4 23.55 -12.78 -5.35
CA PRO A 4 23.26 -11.83 -6.41
C PRO A 4 22.01 -11.02 -6.04
N TRP A 5 22.11 -9.69 -6.13
CA TRP A 5 21.02 -8.77 -5.89
C TRP A 5 19.89 -8.97 -6.92
N LEU A 6 18.84 -9.68 -6.55
CA LEU A 6 17.73 -10.02 -7.44
C LEU A 6 16.76 -8.85 -7.63
N THR A 7 16.24 -8.73 -8.85
CA THR A 7 15.06 -7.92 -9.16
C THR A 7 13.77 -8.62 -8.76
N ILE A 8 12.63 -7.91 -8.80
CA ILE A 8 11.30 -8.49 -8.53
C ILE A 8 11.01 -9.71 -9.42
N HIS A 9 11.37 -9.63 -10.70
CA HIS A 9 11.07 -10.70 -11.67
C HIS A 9 11.94 -11.93 -11.43
N GLU A 10 13.22 -11.74 -11.14
CA GLU A 10 14.14 -12.84 -10.84
C GLU A 10 13.79 -13.50 -9.50
N LEU A 11 13.43 -12.71 -8.49
CA LEU A 11 12.96 -13.23 -7.21
C LEU A 11 11.67 -14.05 -7.37
N ALA A 12 10.73 -13.57 -8.17
CA ALA A 12 9.49 -14.28 -8.48
C ALA A 12 9.77 -15.64 -9.17
N LYS A 13 10.71 -15.66 -10.13
CA LYS A 13 11.14 -16.89 -10.81
C LYS A 13 11.83 -17.86 -9.85
N ALA A 14 12.71 -17.37 -8.99
CA ALA A 14 13.45 -18.18 -8.01
C ALA A 14 12.51 -18.81 -6.96
N LEU A 15 11.49 -18.06 -6.51
CA LEU A 15 10.50 -18.53 -5.54
C LEU A 15 9.31 -19.27 -6.18
N LYS A 16 9.23 -19.33 -7.53
CA LYS A 16 8.10 -19.89 -8.29
C LYS A 16 6.75 -19.25 -7.91
N VAL A 17 6.74 -17.94 -7.65
CA VAL A 17 5.52 -17.18 -7.29
C VAL A 17 5.24 -16.08 -8.31
N SER A 18 4.03 -15.51 -8.26
CA SER A 18 3.69 -14.36 -9.11
C SER A 18 4.44 -13.11 -8.66
N THR A 19 4.79 -12.24 -9.61
CA THR A 19 5.40 -10.93 -9.34
C THR A 19 4.50 -10.04 -8.48
N LYS A 20 3.18 -10.18 -8.60
CA LYS A 20 2.18 -9.47 -7.79
C LYS A 20 2.28 -9.86 -6.32
N THR A 21 2.52 -11.13 -6.03
CA THR A 21 2.73 -11.63 -4.67
C THR A 21 3.97 -11.00 -4.05
N VAL A 22 5.09 -11.00 -4.79
CA VAL A 22 6.35 -10.37 -4.34
C VAL A 22 6.15 -8.87 -4.06
N ARG A 23 5.48 -8.15 -4.98
CA ARG A 23 5.17 -6.72 -4.77
C ARG A 23 4.34 -6.49 -3.51
N ARG A 24 3.35 -7.35 -3.22
CA ARG A 24 2.53 -7.23 -2.01
C ARG A 24 3.34 -7.51 -0.74
N ALA A 25 4.17 -8.53 -0.73
CA ALA A 25 5.04 -8.85 0.40
C ALA A 25 6.00 -7.68 0.69
N TYR A 26 6.60 -7.11 -0.36
CA TYR A 26 7.43 -5.90 -0.27
C TYR A 26 6.65 -4.69 0.28
N LEU A 27 5.46 -4.38 -0.28
CA LEU A 27 4.65 -3.23 0.16
C LEU A 27 4.16 -3.36 1.60
N ARG A 28 3.94 -4.59 2.08
CA ARG A 28 3.58 -4.88 3.47
C ARG A 28 4.78 -4.90 4.42
N GLY A 29 6.01 -4.84 3.90
CA GLY A 29 7.23 -4.95 4.69
C GLY A 29 7.45 -6.35 5.26
N GLU A 30 6.85 -7.39 4.67
CA GLU A 30 6.98 -8.77 5.13
C GLU A 30 8.31 -9.40 4.70
N ILE A 31 8.93 -8.90 3.62
CA ILE A 31 10.24 -9.35 3.14
C ILE A 31 11.26 -8.21 3.24
N PRO A 32 12.51 -8.53 3.61
CA PRO A 32 13.59 -7.56 3.63
C PRO A 32 13.86 -7.05 2.22
N VAL A 33 14.14 -5.75 2.12
CA VAL A 33 14.35 -5.08 0.84
C VAL A 33 15.49 -4.09 0.93
N GLN A 34 16.38 -4.12 -0.05
CA GLN A 34 17.43 -3.12 -0.19
C GLN A 34 16.99 -2.09 -1.22
N ARG A 35 16.80 -0.85 -0.78
CA ARG A 35 16.53 0.28 -1.67
C ARG A 35 17.84 0.96 -2.01
N ILE A 36 18.20 0.92 -3.29
CA ILE A 36 19.35 1.66 -3.82
C ILE A 36 18.76 2.74 -4.73
N PHE A 37 18.68 3.98 -4.22
CA PHE A 37 17.96 5.09 -4.84
C PHE A 37 16.50 4.74 -5.16
N ARG A 38 16.17 4.64 -6.47
CA ARG A 38 14.83 4.30 -6.98
C ARG A 38 14.69 2.81 -7.31
N PHE A 39 15.78 2.04 -7.23
CA PHE A 39 15.77 0.61 -7.52
C PHE A 39 15.57 -0.21 -6.24
N VAL A 40 14.81 -1.28 -6.40
CA VAL A 40 14.51 -2.24 -5.36
C VAL A 40 15.25 -3.53 -5.67
N ARG A 41 16.08 -3.99 -4.74
CA ARG A 41 16.86 -5.23 -4.84
C ARG A 41 16.58 -6.13 -3.64
N PHE A 42 16.67 -7.43 -3.90
CA PHE A 42 16.43 -8.47 -2.91
C PHE A 42 17.64 -9.39 -2.80
N ASP A 43 17.96 -9.74 -1.57
CA ASP A 43 18.87 -10.84 -1.27
C ASP A 43 18.03 -12.11 -1.07
N LEU A 44 18.33 -13.14 -1.86
CA LEU A 44 17.58 -14.39 -1.83
C LEU A 44 17.67 -15.10 -0.46
N GLU A 45 18.83 -15.05 0.19
CA GLU A 45 19.06 -15.74 1.46
C GLU A 45 18.26 -15.08 2.58
N GLN A 46 18.35 -13.75 2.67
CA GLN A 46 17.59 -12.98 3.65
C GLN A 46 16.07 -13.10 3.43
N VAL A 47 15.61 -13.12 2.17
CA VAL A 47 14.18 -13.31 1.88
C VAL A 47 13.73 -14.71 2.30
N LYS A 48 14.52 -15.77 2.06
CA LYS A 48 14.18 -17.13 2.50
C LYS A 48 14.11 -17.24 4.02
N GLU A 49 15.06 -16.62 4.72
CA GLU A 49 15.06 -16.59 6.18
C GLU A 49 13.83 -15.85 6.74
N ALA A 50 13.51 -14.68 6.18
CA ALA A 50 12.30 -13.94 6.54
C ALA A 50 11.03 -14.74 6.24
N MET A 51 10.98 -15.47 5.12
CA MET A 51 9.86 -16.35 4.80
C MET A 51 9.71 -17.49 5.80
N ARG A 52 10.81 -18.11 6.24
CA ARG A 52 10.80 -19.16 7.28
C ARG A 52 10.23 -18.62 8.59
N ARG A 53 10.75 -17.49 9.06
CA ARG A 53 10.28 -16.80 10.27
C ARG A 53 8.81 -16.37 10.19
N ASN A 54 8.39 -15.85 9.03
CA ASN A 54 6.99 -15.47 8.81
C ASN A 54 6.07 -16.68 8.71
N GLY A 55 6.56 -17.82 8.20
CA GLY A 55 5.83 -19.08 8.16
C GLY A 55 5.58 -19.63 9.57
N GLU A 56 6.61 -19.65 10.41
CA GLU A 56 6.52 -20.03 11.83
C GLU A 56 5.49 -19.16 12.56
N THR A 57 5.62 -17.83 12.44
CA THR A 57 4.66 -16.90 13.07
C THR A 57 3.25 -16.99 12.50
N TYR A 58 3.05 -17.42 11.24
CA TYR A 58 1.72 -17.64 10.67
C TYR A 58 1.08 -18.95 11.18
N ILE A 59 1.89 -19.99 11.42
CA ILE A 59 1.43 -21.24 12.03
C ILE A 59 1.07 -21.01 13.50
N GLU A 60 1.92 -20.28 14.24
CA GLU A 60 1.73 -20.00 15.66
C GLU A 60 0.60 -19.00 15.93
N ALA A 61 0.48 -17.93 15.14
CA ALA A 61 -0.56 -16.91 15.33
C ALA A 61 -1.89 -17.25 14.63
N GLY A 62 -1.96 -18.36 13.89
CA GLY A 62 -3.01 -18.62 12.91
C GLY A 62 -3.03 -17.59 11.77
N PRO A 63 -3.92 -17.73 10.76
CA PRO A 63 -4.16 -16.66 9.81
C PRO A 63 -4.52 -15.42 10.60
N ARG A 64 -3.76 -14.32 10.45
CA ARG A 64 -4.09 -13.02 11.04
C ARG A 64 -5.41 -12.51 10.45
N ASN A 65 -6.53 -13.06 10.90
CA ASN A 65 -7.87 -12.52 10.77
C ASN A 65 -7.96 -11.29 11.68
N GLY A 66 -7.24 -10.20 11.36
CA GLY A 66 -7.19 -9.11 12.34
C GLY A 66 -6.62 -7.75 11.95
N ALA A 67 -5.94 -7.57 10.82
CA ALA A 67 -5.32 -6.26 10.56
C ALA A 67 -5.19 -5.88 9.08
N SER A 68 -6.28 -5.99 8.31
CA SER A 68 -6.74 -4.91 7.41
C SER A 68 -7.99 -5.32 6.62
N ARG A 69 -9.12 -5.45 7.30
CA ARG A 69 -10.36 -4.88 6.73
C ARG A 69 -10.27 -3.35 6.87
N ARG A 70 -9.26 -2.74 6.24
CA ARG A 70 -9.22 -1.29 6.05
C ARG A 70 -9.94 -0.99 4.73
N ALA A 71 -11.26 -1.11 4.74
CA ALA A 71 -11.97 0.12 4.47
C ALA A 71 -11.76 0.93 5.75
N PRO A 72 -10.96 2.01 5.79
CA PRO A 72 -11.19 2.99 6.83
C PRO A 72 -12.69 3.28 6.70
N GLY A 73 -13.47 2.80 7.68
CA GLY A 73 -14.91 3.02 7.72
C GLY A 73 -15.08 4.48 7.38
N GLY A 74 -15.82 4.74 6.31
CA GLY A 74 -15.90 6.05 5.69
C GLY A 74 -16.28 7.07 6.74
N ALA A 75 -15.28 7.63 7.41
CA ALA A 75 -15.37 8.92 8.01
C ALA A 75 -15.45 9.82 6.80
N SER A 76 -16.68 9.90 6.26
CA SER A 76 -17.19 11.02 5.51
C SER A 76 -17.08 12.21 6.45
N ARG A 77 -15.85 12.64 6.71
CA ARG A 77 -15.59 14.02 7.02
C ARG A 77 -15.97 14.70 5.73
N ARG A 78 -17.14 15.35 5.75
CA ARG A 78 -17.39 16.45 4.82
C ARG A 78 -16.10 17.26 4.83
N ARG A 79 -15.55 17.54 3.65
CA ARG A 79 -14.49 18.54 3.52
C ARG A 79 -15.00 19.76 4.28
N ASP A 80 -14.43 20.03 5.45
CA ASP A 80 -14.68 21.27 6.15
C ASP A 80 -14.27 22.38 5.19
N GLY A 81 -15.28 23.14 4.77
CA GLY A 81 -15.16 24.45 4.14
C GLY A 81 -14.07 24.61 3.09
N GLN A 82 -14.08 23.83 2.00
CA GLN A 82 -13.69 24.44 0.72
C GLN A 82 -14.95 25.01 0.08
N GLU A 83 -15.29 26.21 0.51
CA GLU A 83 -16.15 27.13 -0.24
C GLU A 83 -15.37 27.62 -1.47
N SER A 84 -14.92 26.68 -2.31
CA SER A 84 -14.36 27.01 -3.61
C SER A 84 -15.56 27.28 -4.52
N PRO A 85 -15.79 28.53 -4.97
CA PRO A 85 -16.92 28.81 -5.86
C PRO A 85 -16.78 27.91 -7.08
N ARG A 86 -17.79 27.08 -7.35
CA ARG A 86 -17.87 26.32 -8.60
C ARG A 86 -17.73 27.31 -9.74
N ILE A 87 -16.60 27.28 -10.44
CA ILE A 87 -16.46 27.91 -11.75
C ILE A 87 -17.41 27.16 -12.67
N VAL A 88 -18.56 27.77 -12.93
CA VAL A 88 -19.43 27.36 -14.04
C VAL A 88 -18.75 27.78 -15.34
N LYS A 89 -18.99 27.05 -16.43
CA LYS A 89 -18.35 27.20 -17.76
C LYS A 89 -18.58 28.57 -18.44
N ARG A 90 -19.12 29.56 -17.71
CA ARG A 90 -19.11 31.00 -18.02
C ARG A 90 -18.71 31.72 -16.73
N GLY A 91 -17.54 32.35 -16.72
CA GLY A 91 -16.83 32.83 -15.52
C GLY A 91 -17.54 33.86 -14.63
N ARG A 92 -18.65 33.48 -13.97
CA ARG A 92 -19.22 34.22 -12.84
C ARG A 92 -19.47 33.26 -11.67
N LYS A 93 -19.00 33.67 -10.49
CA LYS A 93 -19.11 32.91 -9.24
C LYS A 93 -20.59 32.86 -8.81
N PHE A 94 -21.12 31.66 -8.61
CA PHE A 94 -22.48 31.47 -8.08
C PHE A 94 -22.49 31.81 -6.58
N GLN A 95 -23.27 32.82 -6.17
CA GLN A 95 -23.51 33.13 -4.76
C GLN A 95 -24.88 32.59 -4.35
N PRO A 96 -24.97 31.66 -3.38
CA PRO A 96 -26.25 31.23 -2.84
C PRO A 96 -26.88 32.36 -2.01
N ARG A 97 -28.14 32.71 -2.31
CA ARG A 97 -28.88 33.73 -1.54
C ARG A 97 -29.29 33.17 -0.17
N PRO A 98 -29.24 33.97 0.91
CA PRO A 98 -29.68 33.51 2.23
C PRO A 98 -31.19 33.26 2.24
N ARG A 99 -31.61 32.16 2.89
CA ARG A 99 -33.01 31.81 3.08
C ARG A 99 -33.62 32.75 4.12
N ARG A 100 -34.73 33.39 3.75
CA ARG A 100 -35.54 34.29 4.59
C ARG A 100 -36.08 33.48 5.78
N SER A 101 -35.73 33.88 7.01
CA SER A 101 -36.33 33.37 8.24
C SER A 101 -37.77 33.89 8.35
N VAL A 102 -38.72 33.00 8.62
CA VAL A 102 -40.10 33.32 9.03
C VAL A 102 -40.20 33.08 10.53
#